data_AF-A0A7G6AB05-F1
#
_entry.id   AF-A0A7G6AB05-F1
#
_cell.length_a   1.000
_cell.length_b   1.000
_cell.length_c   1.000
_cell.angle_alpha   90.00
_cell.angle_beta   90.00
_cell.angle_gamma   90.00
#
_symmetry.space_group_name_H-M   'P 1'
#
loop_
_entity.id
_entity.type
_entity.pdbx_description
1 polymer ?
#
loop_
_entity_poly.entity_id
_entity_poly.type
_entity_poly.pdbx_seq_one_letter_code
_entity_poly.pdbx_strand_id
1 'polypeptide(L)'
;MMNHRRNAIGGLLAMSVSLALRPVFAQANNGISAEGMEKFDDFPQEFQDGMFRSPDPNKNFGSTSPPETYKAISGVLLRGAPFDCRPIDVAYYFAALREGILPDAVIADIRDIAAQAKQPRLAQPGFLKFFAYDWEKNNYFNPVVVGFFRGNGLKPYAGDETPWCAAFANWCISRSRVRAANVIIFDNQTRALGTRNASSGSFRCWGSEATMDPREGDLVVWAKTGTVTVNCPSVGQGHVAFVTKVQVGAGNKRSYHVVGGNQGFRGAVVQSVNGALVRPVDVAQAVSRRVIGNHFADRVIHSVRTQSFFR
;
A
#
# COMPACT_ATOMS: atom_id res chain seq x y z
N MET A 1 43.34 -24.77 -19.74
CA MET A 1 42.60 -23.76 -20.53
C MET A 1 41.22 -23.61 -19.91
N MET A 2 41.00 -22.51 -19.18
CA MET A 2 39.79 -22.25 -18.40
C MET A 2 38.68 -21.65 -19.27
N ASN A 3 37.48 -22.22 -19.18
CA ASN A 3 36.25 -21.77 -19.83
C ASN A 3 35.68 -20.54 -19.12
N HIS A 4 35.57 -19.42 -19.82
CA HIS A 4 34.75 -18.28 -19.41
C HIS A 4 33.33 -18.42 -19.99
N ARG A 5 32.36 -18.84 -19.15
CA ARG A 5 30.94 -18.55 -19.38
C ARG A 5 30.53 -17.41 -18.45
N ARG A 6 30.28 -16.23 -19.03
CA ARG A 6 29.64 -15.11 -18.33
C ARG A 6 28.13 -15.32 -18.32
N ASN A 7 27.55 -15.43 -17.13
CA ASN A 7 26.12 -15.40 -16.92
C ASN A 7 25.60 -13.96 -17.10
N ALA A 8 24.71 -13.76 -18.07
CA ALA A 8 23.88 -12.58 -18.18
C ALA A 8 22.52 -12.87 -17.55
N ILE A 9 22.34 -12.52 -16.28
CA ILE A 9 21.03 -12.50 -15.61
C ILE A 9 21.00 -11.24 -14.75
N GLY A 10 20.22 -10.23 -15.17
CA GLY A 10 19.96 -9.04 -14.35
C GLY A 10 19.65 -7.78 -15.17
N GLY A 11 18.48 -7.72 -15.80
CA GLY A 11 18.08 -6.51 -16.54
C GLY A 11 16.58 -6.28 -16.76
N LEU A 12 15.70 -7.24 -16.48
CA LEU A 12 14.31 -7.15 -16.95
C LEU A 12 13.30 -6.45 -16.03
N LEU A 13 13.63 -6.12 -14.77
CA LEU A 13 12.62 -5.58 -13.84
C LEU A 13 12.42 -4.06 -13.90
N ALA A 14 13.47 -3.28 -14.19
CA ALA A 14 13.41 -1.81 -14.12
C ALA A 14 12.62 -1.17 -15.28
N MET A 15 12.57 -1.81 -16.46
CA MET A 15 11.92 -1.23 -17.64
C MET A 15 10.37 -1.29 -17.61
N SER A 16 9.76 -2.21 -16.84
CA SER A 16 8.29 -2.37 -16.87
C SER A 16 7.54 -1.32 -16.04
N VAL A 17 8.16 -0.78 -14.98
CA VAL A 17 7.54 0.24 -14.12
C VAL A 17 7.50 1.59 -14.83
N SER A 18 8.56 1.94 -15.57
CA SER A 18 8.71 3.26 -16.19
C SER A 18 7.67 3.57 -17.28
N LEU A 19 7.19 2.55 -18.01
CA LEU A 19 6.16 2.71 -19.05
C LEU A 19 4.74 2.88 -18.49
N ALA A 20 4.41 2.23 -17.36
CA ALA A 20 3.09 2.33 -16.74
C ALA A 20 2.85 3.66 -16.00
N LEU A 21 3.92 4.40 -15.67
CA LEU A 21 3.84 5.64 -14.88
C LEU A 21 3.55 6.91 -15.69
N ARG A 22 3.73 6.87 -17.02
CA ARG A 22 3.54 8.06 -17.89
C ARG A 22 2.12 8.64 -17.86
N PRO A 23 1.03 7.85 -17.92
CA PRO A 23 -0.32 8.41 -17.79
C PRO A 23 -0.64 8.87 -16.36
N VAL A 24 -0.01 8.27 -15.35
CA VAL A 24 -0.24 8.58 -13.93
C VAL A 24 0.23 9.99 -13.56
N PHE A 25 1.30 10.47 -14.20
CA PHE A 25 1.88 11.79 -13.93
C PHE A 25 1.35 12.93 -14.81
N ALA A 26 0.47 12.65 -15.77
CA ALA A 26 -0.10 13.67 -16.65
C ALA A 26 -1.07 14.63 -15.92
N GLN A 27 -1.59 14.23 -14.76
CA GLN A 27 -2.48 15.01 -13.90
C GLN A 27 -1.72 15.97 -12.94
N ALA A 28 -0.56 16.49 -13.37
CA ALA A 28 0.28 17.32 -12.51
C ALA A 28 -0.45 18.60 -12.05
N ASN A 29 -0.49 18.80 -10.74
CA ASN A 29 -1.25 19.82 -10.04
C ASN A 29 -0.57 21.20 -10.12
N ASN A 30 -1.24 22.17 -10.75
CA ASN A 30 -0.85 23.58 -10.66
C ASN A 30 -1.53 24.21 -9.43
N GLY A 31 -0.76 24.53 -8.38
CA GLY A 31 -1.23 25.40 -7.29
C GLY A 31 -1.82 24.69 -6.06
N ILE A 32 -1.00 23.89 -5.36
CA ILE A 32 -1.38 23.30 -4.08
C ILE A 32 -1.06 24.28 -2.95
N SER A 33 -2.07 24.88 -2.30
CA SER A 33 -1.86 25.63 -1.05
C SER A 33 -1.67 24.67 0.14
N ALA A 34 -0.90 25.10 1.14
CA ALA A 34 -0.62 24.31 2.35
C ALA A 34 -1.82 24.24 3.34
N GLU A 35 -2.92 24.95 3.03
CA GLU A 35 -4.11 25.02 3.88
C GLU A 35 -4.79 23.65 3.97
N GLY A 36 -4.96 23.15 5.20
CA GLY A 36 -5.47 21.80 5.49
C GLY A 36 -4.46 20.88 6.18
N MET A 37 -3.19 21.28 6.26
CA MET A 37 -2.18 20.57 7.07
C MET A 37 -2.21 20.92 8.55
N GLU A 38 -2.85 22.02 8.96
CA GLU A 38 -2.92 22.47 10.37
C GLU A 38 -3.59 21.46 11.32
N LYS A 39 -4.20 20.40 10.77
CA LYS A 39 -4.74 19.29 11.57
C LYS A 39 -3.78 18.11 11.71
N PHE A 40 -2.59 18.13 11.11
CA PHE A 40 -1.63 17.02 11.25
C PHE A 40 -0.99 16.94 12.65
N ASP A 41 -1.18 17.96 13.49
CA ASP A 41 -0.48 18.12 14.76
C ASP A 41 -0.92 17.13 15.84
N ASP A 42 -2.19 16.74 15.85
CA ASP A 42 -2.70 15.72 16.77
C ASP A 42 -2.70 14.34 16.10
N PHE A 43 -1.68 13.54 16.37
CA PHE A 43 -1.73 12.11 16.09
C PHE A 43 -2.88 11.49 16.88
N PRO A 44 -3.70 10.60 16.28
CA PRO A 44 -4.71 9.89 17.06
C PRO A 44 -4.04 9.20 18.24
N GLN A 45 -4.58 9.39 19.45
CA GLN A 45 -4.05 8.86 20.71
C GLN A 45 -3.74 7.35 20.59
N GLU A 46 -4.52 6.66 19.77
CA GLU A 46 -4.37 5.25 19.42
C GLU A 46 -2.99 4.86 18.86
N PHE A 47 -2.32 5.76 18.15
CA PHE A 47 -0.94 5.53 17.70
C PHE A 47 0.05 5.64 18.85
N GLN A 48 -0.21 6.54 19.80
CA GLN A 48 0.64 6.78 20.97
C GLN A 48 0.51 5.66 22.02
N ASP A 49 -0.67 5.06 22.15
CA ASP A 49 -0.96 3.99 23.12
C ASP A 49 -0.38 2.62 22.72
N GLY A 50 0.44 2.58 21.66
CA GLY A 50 1.11 1.37 21.22
C GLY A 50 0.17 0.36 20.55
N MET A 51 -0.93 0.78 19.92
CA MET A 51 -1.74 -0.10 19.06
C MET A 51 -1.09 -0.37 17.69
N PHE A 52 -0.08 0.41 17.32
CA PHE A 52 0.79 0.13 16.18
C PHE A 52 1.91 -0.82 16.64
N ARG A 53 1.58 -2.10 16.86
CA ARG A 53 2.55 -3.16 17.18
C ARG A 53 2.64 -4.15 16.04
N SER A 54 3.86 -4.63 15.80
CA SER A 54 4.01 -5.82 14.97
C SER A 54 3.52 -7.02 15.78
N PRO A 55 2.91 -8.04 15.15
CA PRO A 55 2.71 -9.34 15.78
C PRO A 55 4.04 -9.99 16.18
N ASP A 56 5.15 -9.59 15.56
CA ASP A 56 6.50 -9.99 15.96
C ASP A 56 6.89 -9.15 17.18
N PRO A 57 7.01 -9.74 18.39
CA PRO A 57 7.31 -9.01 19.62
C PRO A 57 8.70 -8.35 19.61
N ASN A 58 9.57 -8.76 18.68
CA ASN A 58 10.88 -8.13 18.49
C ASN A 58 10.81 -6.87 17.61
N LYS A 59 9.69 -6.65 16.91
CA LYS A 59 9.47 -5.49 16.05
C LYS A 59 8.46 -4.52 16.68
N ASN A 60 8.93 -3.33 17.01
CA ASN A 60 8.03 -2.22 17.31
C ASN A 60 8.14 -1.23 16.15
N PHE A 61 7.04 -0.56 15.86
CA PHE A 61 7.08 0.60 14.98
C PHE A 61 7.64 1.81 15.74
N GLY A 62 7.96 2.87 15.01
CA GLY A 62 8.24 4.16 15.62
C GLY A 62 7.11 4.56 16.59
N SER A 63 7.46 5.25 17.69
CA SER A 63 6.51 5.59 18.77
C SER A 63 6.44 7.10 19.05
N THR A 64 7.15 7.90 18.24
CA THR A 64 7.30 9.34 18.46
C THR A 64 6.72 10.11 17.28
N SER A 65 6.16 11.30 17.55
CA SER A 65 5.71 12.19 16.47
C SER A 65 6.90 12.61 15.59
N PRO A 66 6.81 12.45 14.25
CA PRO A 66 7.82 12.92 13.32
C PRO A 66 8.04 14.44 13.40
N PRO A 67 9.24 14.93 13.04
CA PRO A 67 9.51 16.36 12.92
C PRO A 67 8.54 17.02 11.93
N GLU A 68 8.24 18.31 12.13
CA GLU A 68 7.31 19.04 11.25
C GLU A 68 7.72 18.99 9.78
N THR A 69 9.01 19.03 9.48
CA THR A 69 9.52 18.88 8.10
C THR A 69 9.09 17.56 7.46
N TYR A 70 9.05 16.46 8.22
CA TYR A 70 8.66 15.15 7.70
C TYR A 70 7.15 15.07 7.51
N LYS A 71 6.37 15.69 8.41
CA LYS A 71 4.91 15.85 8.23
C LYS A 71 4.62 16.65 6.97
N ALA A 72 5.27 17.81 6.79
CA ALA A 72 5.15 18.68 5.62
C ALA A 72 5.43 17.93 4.31
N ILE A 73 6.57 17.22 4.22
CA ILE A 73 6.91 16.38 3.05
C ILE A 73 5.85 15.30 2.82
N SER A 74 5.37 14.63 3.87
CA SER A 74 4.32 13.62 3.72
C SER A 74 3.01 14.20 3.22
N GLY A 75 2.65 15.40 3.65
CA GLY A 75 1.50 16.13 3.12
C GLY A 75 1.61 16.37 1.62
N VAL A 76 2.78 16.81 1.14
CA VAL A 76 3.06 16.95 -0.30
C VAL A 76 2.96 15.60 -1.02
N LEU A 77 3.56 14.55 -0.47
CA LEU A 77 3.51 13.20 -1.05
C LEU A 77 2.07 12.67 -1.17
N LEU A 78 1.23 12.86 -0.15
CA LEU A 78 -0.17 12.42 -0.16
C LEU A 78 -1.02 13.24 -1.15
N ARG A 79 -0.83 14.56 -1.22
CA ARG A 79 -1.55 15.43 -2.18
C ARG A 79 -1.10 15.23 -3.62
N GLY A 80 0.18 14.90 -3.83
CA GLY A 80 0.76 14.62 -5.13
C GLY A 80 0.26 13.32 -5.77
N ALA A 81 -0.38 12.44 -4.99
CA ALA A 81 -0.98 11.23 -5.54
C ALA A 81 -2.15 11.57 -6.48
N PRO A 82 -2.31 10.83 -7.60
CA PRO A 82 -3.36 11.07 -8.58
C PRO A 82 -4.75 10.88 -7.95
N PHE A 83 -5.78 11.45 -8.59
CA PHE A 83 -7.18 11.41 -8.16
C PHE A 83 -8.08 11.35 -9.40
N ASP A 84 -9.37 11.09 -9.22
CA ASP A 84 -10.30 10.87 -10.35
C ASP A 84 -9.74 9.88 -11.39
N CYS A 85 -9.17 8.78 -10.91
CA CYS A 85 -8.45 7.76 -11.68
C CYS A 85 -8.76 6.38 -11.10
N ARG A 86 -8.17 5.29 -11.61
CA ARG A 86 -8.40 3.96 -10.98
C ARG A 86 -7.60 3.87 -9.67
N PRO A 87 -8.00 3.05 -8.67
CA PRO A 87 -7.29 2.97 -7.39
C PRO A 87 -5.89 2.39 -7.57
N ILE A 88 -5.71 1.53 -8.58
CA ILE A 88 -4.41 1.00 -8.94
C ILE A 88 -3.45 2.08 -9.46
N ASP A 89 -3.96 3.14 -10.10
CA ASP A 89 -3.12 4.26 -10.57
C ASP A 89 -2.58 5.05 -9.37
N VAL A 90 -3.40 5.22 -8.32
CA VAL A 90 -2.96 5.73 -7.01
C VAL A 90 -1.93 4.82 -6.36
N ALA A 91 -2.10 3.50 -6.44
CA ALA A 91 -1.15 2.56 -5.88
C ALA A 91 0.20 2.58 -6.62
N TYR A 92 0.20 2.75 -7.95
CA TYR A 92 1.40 2.90 -8.76
C TYR A 92 2.19 4.16 -8.39
N TYR A 93 1.53 5.26 -8.01
CA TYR A 93 2.21 6.46 -7.52
C TYR A 93 3.11 6.16 -6.31
N PHE A 94 2.63 5.40 -5.32
CA PHE A 94 3.46 5.04 -4.16
C PHE A 94 4.52 3.98 -4.47
N ALA A 95 4.27 3.11 -5.45
CA ALA A 95 5.33 2.25 -5.99
C ALA A 95 6.43 3.07 -6.68
N ALA A 96 6.08 4.13 -7.40
CA ALA A 96 7.05 5.06 -7.99
C ALA A 96 7.84 5.83 -6.92
N LEU A 97 7.16 6.31 -5.86
CA LEU A 97 7.81 6.93 -4.70
C LEU A 97 8.90 6.04 -4.10
N ARG A 98 8.62 4.73 -3.96
CA ARG A 98 9.61 3.76 -3.49
C ARG A 98 10.84 3.69 -4.39
N GLU A 99 10.66 3.85 -5.70
CA GLU A 99 11.76 3.89 -6.66
C GLU A 99 12.45 5.27 -6.72
N GLY A 100 11.94 6.25 -5.95
CA GLY A 100 12.42 7.63 -5.95
C GLY A 100 11.98 8.42 -7.18
N ILE A 101 10.91 7.96 -7.82
CA ILE A 101 10.34 8.54 -9.04
C ILE A 101 9.05 9.25 -8.65
N LEU A 102 9.04 10.57 -8.81
CA LEU A 102 7.90 11.45 -8.49
C LEU A 102 7.73 12.50 -9.59
N PRO A 103 6.55 13.12 -9.71
CA PRO A 103 6.37 14.28 -10.57
C PRO A 103 7.33 15.41 -10.19
N ASP A 104 7.83 16.15 -11.18
CA ASP A 104 8.74 17.28 -10.95
C ASP A 104 8.14 18.35 -10.03
N ALA A 105 6.83 18.61 -10.15
CA ALA A 105 6.11 19.54 -9.27
C ALA A 105 6.15 19.09 -7.80
N VAL A 106 5.94 17.79 -7.54
CA VAL A 106 6.03 17.21 -6.18
C VAL A 106 7.45 17.33 -5.64
N ILE A 107 8.46 17.08 -6.48
CA ILE A 107 9.87 17.23 -6.10
C ILE A 107 10.22 18.70 -5.81
N ALA A 108 9.69 19.65 -6.58
CA ALA A 108 9.90 21.09 -6.36
C ALA A 108 9.35 21.54 -4.99
N ASP A 109 8.10 21.20 -4.67
CA ASP A 109 7.49 21.50 -3.37
C ASP A 109 8.30 20.93 -2.20
N ILE A 110 8.79 19.69 -2.34
CA ILE A 110 9.64 19.04 -1.34
C ILE A 110 10.99 19.75 -1.20
N ARG A 111 11.60 20.20 -2.31
CA ARG A 111 12.85 20.97 -2.29
C ARG A 111 12.69 22.28 -1.53
N ASP A 112 11.57 22.97 -1.73
CA ASP A 112 11.29 24.23 -1.03
C ASP A 112 11.14 24.01 0.48
N ILE A 113 10.38 22.99 0.90
CA ILE A 113 10.27 22.59 2.31
C ILE A 113 11.65 22.24 2.89
N ALA A 114 12.44 21.43 2.16
CA ALA A 114 13.77 21.02 2.59
C ALA A 114 14.74 22.21 2.69
N ALA A 115 14.64 23.19 1.79
CA ALA A 115 15.45 24.41 1.81
C ALA A 115 15.09 25.31 3.01
N GLN A 116 13.80 25.53 3.26
CA GLN A 116 13.31 26.30 4.41
C GLN A 116 13.75 25.66 5.74
N ALA A 117 13.72 24.33 5.84
CA ALA A 117 14.21 23.60 7.00
C ALA A 117 15.74 23.50 7.09
N LYS A 118 16.50 24.05 6.13
CA LYS A 118 17.97 23.90 6.01
C LYS A 118 18.42 22.43 5.98
N GLN A 119 17.62 21.57 5.37
CA GLN A 119 17.83 20.12 5.28
C GLN A 119 17.71 19.61 3.82
N PRO A 120 18.57 20.07 2.90
CA PRO A 120 18.45 19.76 1.46
C PRO A 120 18.51 18.25 1.13
N ARG A 121 19.13 17.45 2.01
CA ARG A 121 19.16 15.98 1.89
C ARG A 121 17.76 15.34 1.82
N LEU A 122 16.75 15.99 2.39
CA LEU A 122 15.38 15.45 2.43
C LEU A 122 14.72 15.40 1.06
N ALA A 123 15.16 16.23 0.11
CA ALA A 123 14.64 16.26 -1.24
C ALA A 123 15.38 15.32 -2.22
N GLN A 124 16.39 14.59 -1.74
CA GLN A 124 17.12 13.64 -2.58
C GLN A 124 16.25 12.40 -2.85
N PRO A 125 16.22 11.87 -4.09
CA PRO A 125 15.43 10.69 -4.43
C PRO A 125 15.66 9.52 -3.48
N GLY A 126 16.91 9.26 -3.09
CA GLY A 126 17.26 8.19 -2.14
C GLY A 126 16.62 8.37 -0.76
N PHE A 127 16.43 9.61 -0.30
CA PHE A 127 15.74 9.88 0.96
C PHE A 127 14.22 9.73 0.82
N LEU A 128 13.65 10.17 -0.30
CA LEU A 128 12.20 10.10 -0.51
C LEU A 128 11.65 8.67 -0.53
N LYS A 129 12.48 7.71 -0.97
CA LYS A 129 12.14 6.27 -0.89
C LYS A 129 11.70 5.87 0.52
N PHE A 130 12.32 6.42 1.57
CA PHE A 130 12.01 6.06 2.96
C PHE A 130 10.54 6.31 3.34
N PHE A 131 9.86 7.28 2.72
CA PHE A 131 8.45 7.54 2.99
C PHE A 131 7.51 6.46 2.45
N ALA A 132 7.98 5.55 1.59
CA ALA A 132 7.21 4.40 1.13
C ALA A 132 7.32 3.18 2.07
N TYR A 133 8.18 3.21 3.09
CA TYR A 133 8.43 2.09 4.02
C TYR A 133 7.87 2.40 5.40
N ASP A 134 7.51 1.39 6.18
CA ASP A 134 7.40 1.55 7.62
C ASP A 134 8.77 1.89 8.24
N TRP A 135 8.75 2.62 9.36
CA TRP A 135 9.96 3.06 10.04
C TRP A 135 10.17 2.24 11.32
N GLU A 136 11.40 1.75 11.51
CA GLU A 136 11.76 0.83 12.60
C GLU A 136 11.73 1.46 14.01
N LYS A 137 11.66 0.56 15.01
CA LYS A 137 11.74 0.78 16.46
C LYS A 137 12.85 1.78 16.81
N ASN A 138 12.49 2.85 17.51
CA ASN A 138 13.30 4.02 17.94
C ASN A 138 13.21 5.26 17.03
N ASN A 139 12.43 5.22 15.96
CA ASN A 139 12.16 6.38 15.12
C ASN A 139 10.75 6.92 15.31
N TYR A 140 10.44 7.91 14.50
CA TYR A 140 9.13 8.48 14.34
C TYR A 140 8.16 7.51 13.65
N PHE A 141 6.85 7.71 13.80
CA PHE A 141 5.90 7.08 12.87
C PHE A 141 6.14 7.62 11.46
N ASN A 142 5.97 6.77 10.42
CA ASN A 142 5.94 7.27 9.05
C ASN A 142 4.65 8.11 8.84
N PRO A 143 4.76 9.42 8.56
CA PRO A 143 3.60 10.29 8.43
C PRO A 143 2.74 10.01 7.18
N VAL A 144 3.30 9.42 6.12
CA VAL A 144 2.52 8.93 4.95
C VAL A 144 1.61 7.78 5.36
N VAL A 145 2.16 6.79 6.10
CA VAL A 145 1.38 5.64 6.59
C VAL A 145 0.27 6.10 7.52
N VAL A 146 0.57 7.01 8.46
CA VAL A 146 -0.45 7.62 9.32
C VAL A 146 -1.49 8.37 8.49
N GLY A 147 -1.07 9.06 7.43
CA GLY A 147 -1.98 9.70 6.47
C GLY A 147 -2.99 8.72 5.85
N PHE A 148 -2.60 7.47 5.57
CA PHE A 148 -3.53 6.45 5.07
C PHE A 148 -4.64 6.14 6.08
N PHE A 149 -4.30 6.01 7.35
CA PHE A 149 -5.29 5.79 8.42
C PHE A 149 -6.18 7.00 8.63
N ARG A 150 -5.59 8.17 8.84
CA ARG A 150 -6.32 9.41 9.12
C ARG A 150 -7.23 9.82 7.98
N GLY A 151 -6.74 9.67 6.75
CA GLY A 151 -7.53 9.94 5.55
C GLY A 151 -8.84 9.16 5.54
N ASN A 152 -8.82 7.92 6.03
CA ASN A 152 -9.99 7.04 6.04
C ASN A 152 -10.73 6.98 7.39
N GLY A 153 -10.31 7.77 8.38
CA GLY A 153 -10.86 7.69 9.75
C GLY A 153 -10.65 6.31 10.40
N LEU A 154 -9.57 5.62 10.03
CA LEU A 154 -9.27 4.27 10.48
C LEU A 154 -8.37 4.29 11.72
N LYS A 155 -8.55 3.29 12.57
CA LYS A 155 -7.64 2.97 13.66
C LYS A 155 -6.80 1.73 13.28
N PRO A 156 -5.54 1.63 13.74
CA PRO A 156 -4.76 0.39 13.61
C PRO A 156 -5.54 -0.79 14.19
N TYR A 157 -5.52 -1.94 13.50
CA TYR A 157 -6.19 -3.15 13.97
C TYR A 157 -5.20 -4.06 14.70
N ALA A 158 -5.45 -4.34 15.98
CA ALA A 158 -4.56 -5.08 16.88
C ALA A 158 -4.39 -6.59 16.57
N GLY A 159 -4.88 -7.06 15.41
CA GLY A 159 -4.85 -8.47 15.04
C GLY A 159 -4.40 -8.75 13.61
N ASP A 160 -3.97 -7.75 12.82
CA ASP A 160 -3.40 -7.96 11.48
C ASP A 160 -1.87 -7.92 11.59
N GLU A 161 -1.20 -8.85 10.92
CA GLU A 161 0.25 -8.95 10.95
C GLU A 161 0.96 -7.85 10.15
N THR A 162 0.21 -7.13 9.30
CA THR A 162 0.73 -6.12 8.38
C THR A 162 -0.04 -4.81 8.54
N PRO A 163 0.32 -3.95 9.52
CA PRO A 163 -0.58 -2.93 10.06
C PRO A 163 -0.69 -1.67 9.19
N TRP A 164 -0.88 -1.81 7.88
CA TRP A 164 -1.33 -0.71 7.00
C TRP A 164 -1.74 -1.15 5.58
N CYS A 165 -1.68 -2.44 5.21
CA CYS A 165 -2.04 -2.86 3.84
C CYS A 165 -3.50 -2.49 3.47
N ALA A 166 -4.44 -2.72 4.38
CA ALA A 166 -5.84 -2.33 4.21
C ALA A 166 -6.07 -0.82 4.37
N ALA A 167 -5.30 -0.12 5.21
CA ALA A 167 -5.37 1.34 5.30
C ALA A 167 -4.94 1.97 3.96
N PHE A 168 -3.86 1.47 3.37
CA PHE A 168 -3.40 1.86 2.04
C PHE A 168 -4.44 1.56 0.95
N ALA A 169 -5.03 0.36 0.94
CA ALA A 169 -6.05 0.00 -0.04
C ALA A 169 -7.28 0.91 0.05
N ASN A 170 -7.80 1.14 1.27
CA ASN A 170 -8.88 2.10 1.52
C ASN A 170 -8.50 3.50 1.03
N TRP A 171 -7.28 3.95 1.31
CA TRP A 171 -6.80 5.26 0.87
C TRP A 171 -6.73 5.39 -0.64
N CYS A 172 -6.22 4.38 -1.34
CA CYS A 172 -6.19 4.37 -2.80
C CYS A 172 -7.61 4.46 -3.38
N ILE A 173 -8.55 3.69 -2.84
CA ILE A 173 -9.96 3.70 -3.25
C ILE A 173 -10.58 5.08 -3.02
N SER A 174 -10.46 5.62 -1.81
CA SER A 174 -10.99 6.94 -1.45
C SER A 174 -10.36 8.05 -2.30
N ARG A 175 -9.03 8.04 -2.48
CA ARG A 175 -8.31 9.08 -3.24
C ARG A 175 -8.69 9.07 -4.71
N SER A 176 -8.86 7.87 -5.28
CA SER A 176 -9.24 7.68 -6.68
C SER A 176 -10.59 8.30 -7.05
N ARG A 177 -11.42 8.66 -6.06
CA ARG A 177 -12.77 9.21 -6.19
C ARG A 177 -12.87 10.71 -5.94
N VAL A 178 -11.82 11.27 -5.36
CA VAL A 178 -11.73 12.70 -5.14
C VAL A 178 -11.65 13.39 -6.51
N ARG A 179 -12.36 14.52 -6.69
CA ARG A 179 -12.40 15.29 -7.95
C ARG A 179 -11.47 16.49 -7.97
N ALA A 180 -10.77 16.77 -6.87
CA ALA A 180 -9.87 17.91 -6.74
C ALA A 180 -8.57 17.54 -6.02
N ALA A 181 -7.47 18.05 -6.56
CA ALA A 181 -6.12 17.79 -6.10
C ALA A 181 -5.89 18.06 -4.62
N ASN A 182 -6.41 19.19 -4.14
CA ASN A 182 -6.20 19.74 -2.81
C ASN A 182 -7.05 19.07 -1.72
N VAL A 183 -7.97 18.17 -2.08
CA VAL A 183 -8.80 17.48 -1.10
C VAL A 183 -8.02 16.30 -0.52
N ILE A 184 -7.50 16.49 0.69
CA ILE A 184 -7.11 15.38 1.56
C ILE A 184 -8.40 14.75 2.09
N ILE A 185 -8.52 13.42 1.95
CA ILE A 185 -9.73 12.68 2.31
C ILE A 185 -10.02 12.90 3.80
N PHE A 186 -11.05 13.68 4.13
CA PHE A 186 -11.49 13.86 5.52
C PHE A 186 -13.02 13.83 5.66
N ASP A 187 -13.76 13.89 4.56
CA ASP A 187 -15.20 13.85 4.56
C ASP A 187 -15.73 12.40 4.64
N ASN A 188 -16.88 12.24 5.28
CA ASN A 188 -17.47 10.92 5.51
C ASN A 188 -17.97 10.25 4.22
N GLN A 189 -18.29 11.02 3.17
CA GLN A 189 -18.80 10.48 1.92
C GLN A 189 -17.69 9.75 1.15
N THR A 190 -16.54 10.40 0.98
CA THR A 190 -15.38 9.80 0.32
C THR A 190 -14.87 8.58 1.09
N ARG A 191 -14.86 8.64 2.43
CA ARG A 191 -14.46 7.49 3.28
C ARG A 191 -15.39 6.29 3.17
N ALA A 192 -16.67 6.51 2.89
CA ALA A 192 -17.66 5.44 2.72
C ALA A 192 -17.41 4.60 1.46
N LEU A 193 -16.50 5.02 0.58
CA LEU A 193 -16.17 4.32 -0.65
C LEU A 193 -15.20 3.16 -0.45
N GLY A 194 -14.62 2.99 0.73
CA GLY A 194 -13.84 1.79 1.10
C GLY A 194 -14.58 0.88 2.09
N THR A 195 -13.88 -0.09 2.70
CA THR A 195 -14.44 -0.94 3.76
C THR A 195 -14.59 -0.23 5.09
N ARG A 196 -13.96 0.94 5.25
CA ARG A 196 -13.83 1.67 6.53
C ARG A 196 -13.26 0.80 7.66
N ASN A 197 -12.41 -0.16 7.30
CA ASN A 197 -11.80 -1.07 8.25
C ASN A 197 -10.33 -1.32 7.88
N ALA A 198 -9.44 -1.19 8.87
CA ALA A 198 -7.99 -1.40 8.69
C ALA A 198 -7.57 -2.88 8.63
N SER A 199 -8.52 -3.82 8.67
CA SER A 199 -8.26 -5.23 8.46
C SER A 199 -8.32 -5.62 6.99
N SER A 200 -7.30 -6.33 6.51
CA SER A 200 -7.30 -6.95 5.18
C SER A 200 -8.51 -7.86 4.94
N GLY A 201 -8.96 -8.60 5.98
CA GLY A 201 -10.14 -9.45 5.91
C GLY A 201 -11.45 -8.72 5.57
N SER A 202 -11.54 -7.42 5.86
CA SER A 202 -12.75 -6.62 5.56
C SER A 202 -13.06 -6.56 4.06
N PHE A 203 -12.07 -6.73 3.20
CA PHE A 203 -12.24 -6.71 1.76
C PHE A 203 -12.80 -8.01 1.19
N ARG A 204 -12.82 -9.13 1.93
CA ARG A 204 -13.24 -10.44 1.38
C ARG A 204 -14.68 -10.47 0.88
N CYS A 205 -15.55 -9.69 1.52
CA CYS A 205 -16.97 -9.60 1.19
C CYS A 205 -17.38 -8.15 0.99
N TRP A 206 -16.43 -7.34 0.57
CA TRP A 206 -16.67 -5.94 0.30
C TRP A 206 -17.26 -5.80 -1.10
N GLY A 207 -18.51 -5.32 -1.14
CA GLY A 207 -19.31 -5.26 -2.36
C GLY A 207 -19.83 -6.64 -2.80
N SER A 208 -20.64 -6.65 -3.85
CA SER A 208 -21.21 -7.86 -4.46
C SER A 208 -20.27 -8.54 -5.46
N GLU A 209 -19.05 -8.02 -5.63
CA GLU A 209 -18.17 -8.33 -6.75
C GLU A 209 -16.97 -9.20 -6.41
N ALA A 210 -17.11 -10.01 -5.37
CA ALA A 210 -16.14 -11.06 -5.10
C ALA A 210 -16.05 -12.00 -6.32
N THR A 211 -14.84 -12.24 -6.79
CA THR A 211 -14.55 -13.07 -7.96
C THR A 211 -13.31 -13.93 -7.74
N MET A 212 -13.28 -15.07 -8.43
CA MET A 212 -12.15 -15.99 -8.49
C MET A 212 -11.34 -15.84 -9.81
N ASP A 213 -11.68 -14.86 -10.64
CA ASP A 213 -11.01 -14.51 -11.90
C ASP A 213 -10.40 -13.09 -11.80
N PRO A 214 -9.33 -12.87 -11.00
CA PRO A 214 -8.74 -11.55 -10.82
C PRO A 214 -8.18 -11.00 -12.13
N ARG A 215 -8.40 -9.72 -12.39
CA ARG A 215 -7.88 -8.97 -13.55
C ARG A 215 -7.06 -7.78 -13.08
N GLU A 216 -6.33 -7.17 -14.01
CA GLU A 216 -5.61 -5.93 -13.71
C GLU A 216 -6.56 -4.88 -13.14
N GLY A 217 -6.12 -4.22 -12.05
CA GLY A 217 -6.91 -3.25 -11.30
C GLY A 217 -7.70 -3.86 -10.13
N ASP A 218 -8.03 -5.15 -10.18
CA ASP A 218 -8.79 -5.80 -9.11
C ASP A 218 -7.98 -5.85 -7.81
N LEU A 219 -8.67 -5.81 -6.67
CA LEU A 219 -8.05 -5.99 -5.37
C LEU A 219 -8.05 -7.49 -5.05
N VAL A 220 -6.89 -8.09 -4.86
CA VAL A 220 -6.77 -9.45 -4.34
C VAL A 220 -6.61 -9.41 -2.82
N VAL A 221 -7.29 -10.35 -2.17
CA VAL A 221 -7.38 -10.47 -0.72
C VAL A 221 -6.86 -11.85 -0.34
N TRP A 222 -5.80 -11.88 0.46
CA TRP A 222 -5.26 -13.09 1.04
C TRP A 222 -5.82 -13.29 2.44
N ALA A 223 -6.11 -14.54 2.77
CA ALA A 223 -6.49 -14.96 4.09
C ALA A 223 -5.46 -15.93 4.68
N LYS A 224 -5.17 -15.82 5.97
CA LYS A 224 -4.63 -16.96 6.71
C LYS A 224 -5.67 -18.07 6.76
N THR A 225 -5.23 -19.31 6.65
CA THR A 225 -6.13 -20.46 6.74
C THR A 225 -6.79 -20.57 8.10
N GLY A 226 -8.03 -21.06 8.10
CA GLY A 226 -8.90 -21.08 9.27
C GLY A 226 -9.53 -19.73 9.63
N THR A 227 -9.18 -18.63 8.93
CA THR A 227 -9.78 -17.30 9.17
C THR A 227 -10.92 -16.94 8.21
N VAL A 228 -11.21 -17.80 7.23
CA VAL A 228 -12.34 -17.62 6.30
C VAL A 228 -13.54 -18.37 6.84
N THR A 229 -14.65 -17.66 7.08
CA THR A 229 -15.91 -18.24 7.58
C THR A 229 -17.00 -18.12 6.52
N VAL A 230 -17.95 -19.06 6.54
CA VAL A 230 -19.00 -19.22 5.51
C VAL A 230 -19.93 -18.01 5.40
N ASN A 231 -20.12 -17.25 6.48
CA ASN A 231 -21.04 -16.09 6.53
C ASN A 231 -20.31 -14.74 6.53
N CYS A 232 -19.03 -14.75 6.21
CA CYS A 232 -18.18 -13.57 6.22
C CYS A 232 -18.19 -12.76 7.54
N PRO A 233 -17.66 -13.35 8.62
CA PRO A 233 -16.72 -12.53 9.38
C PRO A 233 -15.52 -13.33 9.91
N SER A 234 -14.34 -12.77 9.71
CA SER A 234 -13.64 -12.13 10.83
C SER A 234 -12.73 -11.05 10.28
N VAL A 235 -12.84 -9.88 10.89
CA VAL A 235 -11.72 -8.93 11.03
C VAL A 235 -10.49 -9.79 11.34
N GLY A 236 -9.52 -9.81 10.44
CA GLY A 236 -8.67 -10.99 10.34
C GLY A 236 -7.42 -10.82 9.50
N GLN A 237 -6.52 -11.74 9.79
CA GLN A 237 -5.12 -11.82 9.37
C GLN A 237 -5.00 -12.23 7.91
N GLY A 238 -4.20 -11.48 7.16
CA GLY A 238 -4.12 -11.64 5.72
C GLY A 238 -3.32 -10.53 5.08
N HIS A 239 -3.63 -10.25 3.82
CA HIS A 239 -3.05 -9.14 3.08
C HIS A 239 -4.02 -8.68 1.99
N VAL A 240 -3.84 -7.46 1.48
CA VAL A 240 -4.57 -6.97 0.31
C VAL A 240 -3.66 -6.20 -0.64
N ALA A 241 -3.89 -6.32 -1.94
CA ALA A 241 -3.11 -5.63 -2.97
C ALA A 241 -3.88 -5.54 -4.28
N PHE A 242 -3.54 -4.56 -5.12
CA PHE A 242 -4.09 -4.41 -6.47
C PHE A 242 -3.31 -5.26 -7.47
N VAL A 243 -3.98 -5.94 -8.38
CA VAL A 243 -3.35 -6.73 -9.44
C VAL A 243 -2.82 -5.81 -10.52
N THR A 244 -1.51 -5.83 -10.76
CA THR A 244 -0.84 -5.04 -11.81
C THR A 244 -0.71 -5.79 -13.12
N LYS A 245 -0.64 -7.12 -13.07
CA LYS A 245 -0.54 -7.96 -14.27
C LYS A 245 -0.99 -9.38 -13.99
N VAL A 246 -1.76 -9.96 -14.91
CA VAL A 246 -2.03 -11.40 -14.94
C VAL A 246 -1.03 -12.07 -15.89
N GLN A 247 -0.36 -13.11 -15.44
CA GLN A 247 0.51 -13.96 -16.25
C GLN A 247 -0.10 -15.36 -16.32
N VAL A 248 -0.11 -15.95 -17.52
CA VAL A 248 -0.51 -17.34 -17.74
C VAL A 248 0.73 -18.13 -18.09
N GLY A 249 1.12 -19.05 -17.21
CA GLY A 249 2.22 -19.97 -17.40
C GLY A 249 1.78 -21.32 -17.99
N ALA A 250 2.72 -22.24 -18.10
CA ALA A 250 2.48 -23.59 -18.62
C ALA A 250 1.36 -24.32 -17.83
N GLY A 251 0.50 -25.03 -18.57
CA GLY A 251 -0.65 -25.74 -18.00
C GLY A 251 -1.76 -24.81 -17.49
N ASN A 252 -1.97 -23.66 -18.12
CA ASN A 252 -2.97 -22.64 -17.75
C ASN A 252 -2.84 -22.11 -16.31
N LYS A 253 -1.68 -22.28 -15.68
CA LYS A 253 -1.42 -21.79 -14.33
C LYS A 253 -1.30 -20.28 -14.36
N ARG A 254 -2.18 -19.59 -13.63
CA ARG A 254 -2.12 -18.14 -13.51
C ARG A 254 -1.17 -17.70 -12.43
N SER A 255 -0.58 -16.54 -12.59
CA SER A 255 0.14 -15.82 -11.54
C SER A 255 -0.09 -14.33 -11.67
N TYR A 256 -0.16 -13.63 -10.56
CA TYR A 256 -0.54 -12.23 -10.49
C TYR A 256 0.65 -11.43 -9.99
N HIS A 257 1.03 -10.39 -10.73
CA HIS A 257 1.83 -9.32 -10.17
C HIS A 257 0.89 -8.38 -9.43
N VAL A 258 1.30 -7.90 -8.27
CA VAL A 258 0.44 -7.08 -7.41
C VAL A 258 1.19 -5.89 -6.83
N VAL A 259 0.48 -4.81 -6.51
CA VAL A 259 0.96 -3.62 -5.81
C VAL A 259 0.08 -3.26 -4.63
N GLY A 260 0.67 -2.99 -3.48
CA GLY A 260 -0.08 -2.80 -2.25
C GLY A 260 0.82 -2.37 -1.10
N GLY A 261 0.26 -1.74 -0.07
CA GLY A 261 1.01 -1.32 1.10
C GLY A 261 1.51 -2.51 1.90
N ASN A 262 2.70 -2.37 2.48
CA ASN A 262 3.30 -3.35 3.38
C ASN A 262 3.62 -4.75 2.78
N GLN A 263 4.20 -4.77 1.59
CA GLN A 263 4.59 -5.95 0.82
C GLN A 263 6.09 -6.29 0.94
N GLY A 264 6.43 -7.09 1.96
CA GLY A 264 7.78 -7.68 2.13
C GLY A 264 7.84 -9.14 1.68
N PHE A 265 8.92 -9.54 1.00
CA PHE A 265 9.20 -10.94 0.63
C PHE A 265 10.22 -11.56 1.60
N ARG A 266 9.94 -12.80 2.04
CA ARG A 266 10.70 -13.71 2.95
C ARG A 266 10.75 -13.33 4.43
N GLY A 267 10.19 -14.23 5.25
CA GLY A 267 10.53 -14.44 6.66
C GLY A 267 10.70 -13.18 7.49
N ALA A 268 9.58 -12.63 7.98
CA ALA A 268 9.58 -11.60 9.01
C ALA A 268 10.43 -10.35 8.71
N VAL A 269 10.03 -9.52 7.74
CA VAL A 269 10.26 -8.06 7.78
C VAL A 269 9.06 -7.37 7.09
N VAL A 270 8.35 -6.55 7.85
CA VAL A 270 7.27 -5.65 7.40
C VAL A 270 7.94 -4.58 6.54
N GLN A 271 7.70 -4.50 5.21
CA GLN A 271 8.21 -3.40 4.38
C GLN A 271 7.40 -3.15 3.09
N SER A 272 7.03 -1.87 2.88
CA SER A 272 6.89 -1.14 1.59
C SER A 272 5.73 -1.39 0.60
N VAL A 273 5.44 -0.43 -0.30
CA VAL A 273 4.60 -0.65 -1.50
C VAL A 273 5.41 -1.38 -2.58
N ASN A 274 5.07 -2.61 -2.93
CA ASN A 274 5.96 -3.47 -3.73
C ASN A 274 5.29 -4.12 -4.93
N GLY A 275 6.06 -4.76 -5.81
CA GLY A 275 5.56 -5.65 -6.87
C GLY A 275 5.78 -7.11 -6.45
N ALA A 276 4.75 -7.94 -6.28
CA ALA A 276 4.94 -9.36 -5.93
C ALA A 276 4.24 -10.31 -6.92
N LEU A 277 4.92 -11.41 -7.30
CA LEU A 277 4.31 -12.50 -8.06
C LEU A 277 3.59 -13.48 -7.11
N VAL A 278 2.32 -13.76 -7.38
CA VAL A 278 1.48 -14.60 -6.53
C VAL A 278 0.76 -15.65 -7.38
N ARG A 279 0.60 -16.88 -6.88
CA ARG A 279 -0.14 -17.96 -7.57
C ARG A 279 -1.48 -18.21 -6.88
N PRO A 280 -2.57 -18.51 -7.62
CA PRO A 280 -3.81 -19.00 -7.04
C PRO A 280 -3.56 -20.28 -6.25
N VAL A 281 -4.30 -20.47 -5.16
CA VAL A 281 -4.38 -21.72 -4.41
C VAL A 281 -5.81 -22.23 -4.58
N ASP A 282 -5.97 -23.53 -4.87
CA ASP A 282 -7.30 -24.14 -5.00
C ASP A 282 -8.03 -24.13 -3.65
N VAL A 283 -9.10 -23.35 -3.58
CA VAL A 283 -9.95 -23.21 -2.38
C VAL A 283 -10.59 -24.55 -1.98
N ALA A 284 -10.85 -25.43 -2.95
CA ALA A 284 -11.47 -26.74 -2.72
C ALA A 284 -10.56 -27.75 -1.99
N GLN A 285 -9.22 -27.60 -2.03
CA GLN A 285 -8.29 -28.50 -1.32
C GLN A 285 -7.85 -27.99 0.05
N ALA A 286 -7.97 -26.68 0.32
CA ALA A 286 -7.53 -26.05 1.57
C ALA A 286 -8.41 -26.39 2.79
N VAL A 287 -9.60 -26.97 2.58
CA VAL A 287 -10.52 -27.37 3.68
C VAL A 287 -10.16 -28.76 4.26
N SER A 288 -9.25 -29.53 3.63
CA SER A 288 -9.10 -30.97 3.91
C SER A 288 -7.72 -31.46 4.37
N ARG A 289 -6.67 -30.65 4.50
CA ARG A 289 -5.35 -31.18 4.89
C ARG A 289 -4.72 -30.46 6.08
N ARG A 290 -4.65 -31.20 7.19
CA ARG A 290 -3.85 -30.92 8.38
C ARG A 290 -2.45 -31.49 8.14
N VAL A 291 -1.46 -30.67 7.75
CA VAL A 291 -0.05 -31.08 7.72
C VAL A 291 0.87 -29.96 8.19
N ILE A 292 1.84 -30.37 9.02
CA ILE A 292 2.82 -29.63 9.80
C ILE A 292 3.96 -29.10 8.91
N GLY A 293 4.42 -27.85 9.14
CA GLY A 293 5.74 -27.37 8.69
C GLY A 293 5.84 -26.00 8.01
N ASN A 294 5.91 -24.95 8.82
CA ASN A 294 6.58 -23.64 8.65
C ASN A 294 6.20 -22.64 7.53
N HIS A 295 5.33 -21.71 7.95
CA HIS A 295 5.38 -20.23 7.83
C HIS A 295 4.71 -19.49 6.67
N PHE A 296 4.14 -20.14 5.66
CA PHE A 296 3.09 -19.54 4.80
C PHE A 296 2.16 -20.60 4.18
N ALA A 297 1.98 -21.73 4.87
CA ALA A 297 1.51 -22.97 4.24
C ALA A 297 0.14 -22.87 3.56
N ASP A 298 -0.79 -22.01 3.99
CA ASP A 298 -2.14 -22.09 3.46
C ASP A 298 -2.78 -20.69 3.29
N ARG A 299 -2.85 -20.20 2.03
CA ARG A 299 -3.49 -18.92 1.66
C ARG A 299 -4.70 -19.17 0.78
N VAL A 300 -5.89 -18.75 1.20
CA VAL A 300 -7.06 -18.63 0.30
C VAL A 300 -6.98 -17.27 -0.38
N ILE A 301 -7.16 -17.26 -1.71
CA ILE A 301 -7.16 -16.03 -2.52
C ILE A 301 -8.58 -15.76 -2.97
N HIS A 302 -9.08 -14.59 -2.59
CA HIS A 302 -10.27 -13.99 -3.18
C HIS A 302 -9.88 -12.72 -3.91
N SER A 303 -10.70 -12.26 -4.84
CA SER A 303 -10.53 -10.95 -5.45
C SER A 303 -11.84 -10.18 -5.42
N VAL A 304 -11.75 -8.86 -5.27
CA VAL A 304 -12.85 -7.93 -5.44
C VAL A 304 -12.57 -7.13 -6.70
N ARG A 305 -13.53 -7.14 -7.61
CA ARG A 305 -13.44 -6.29 -8.80
C ARG A 305 -13.62 -4.84 -8.40
N THR A 306 -12.57 -4.04 -8.61
CA THR A 306 -12.60 -2.62 -8.21
C THR A 306 -13.15 -1.72 -9.30
N GLN A 307 -13.16 -2.21 -10.54
CA GLN A 307 -13.54 -1.45 -11.72
C GLN A 307 -15.03 -1.08 -11.77
N SER A 308 -15.89 -1.86 -11.12
CA SER A 308 -17.31 -1.57 -11.00
C SER A 308 -17.67 -0.39 -10.12
N PHE A 309 -16.82 -0.08 -9.14
CA PHE A 309 -17.01 1.09 -8.31
C PHE A 309 -16.88 2.37 -9.16
N PHE A 310 -16.36 2.30 -10.40
CA PHE A 310 -16.16 3.40 -11.36
C PHE A 310 -17.34 3.70 -12.28
N ARG A 311 -18.54 3.23 -11.94
CA ARG A 311 -19.77 3.62 -12.65
C ARG A 311 -20.48 4.75 -11.94
#